data_AF-A0A7X6MRY1-F1
#
_entry.id   AF-A0A7X6MRY1-F1
#
_cell.length_a   1.000
_cell.length_b   1.000
_cell.length_c   1.000
_cell.angle_alpha   90.00
_cell.angle_beta   90.00
_cell.angle_gamma   90.00
#
_symmetry.space_group_name_H-M   'P 1'
#
loop_
_entity.id
_entity.type
_entity.pdbx_description
1 polymer ?
#
loop_
_entity_poly.entity_id
_entity_poly.type
_entity_poly.pdbx_seq_one_letter_code
_entity_poly.pdbx_strand_id
1 'polypeptide(L)'
;MSVLAAVVCASPASAAGYAHFDDTQVTVFPGCSGSTSAEAMVAPLQQGNRVENGVAVAVHFSSDNRTAACALDVETTWRNRDTGASGRQSITVASTADPASGGHYGSAGYSRGTLWTGPGRVVVTVSTHPGSAREITV
;
A
#
# COMPACT_ATOMS: atom_id res chain seq x y z
N MET A 1 49.21 13.38 -25.74
CA MET A 1 47.73 13.52 -25.70
C MET A 1 47.20 12.39 -24.84
N SER A 2 46.82 12.68 -23.60
CA SER A 2 46.26 11.68 -22.68
C SER A 2 44.73 11.73 -22.74
N VAL A 3 44.11 10.60 -23.06
CA VAL A 3 42.65 10.45 -23.08
C VAL A 3 42.21 10.07 -21.68
N LEU A 4 41.43 10.93 -21.03
CA LEU A 4 40.75 10.64 -19.78
C LEU A 4 39.48 9.83 -20.11
N ALA A 5 39.48 8.55 -19.76
CA ALA A 5 38.28 7.71 -19.83
C ALA A 5 37.32 8.12 -18.71
N ALA A 6 36.19 8.70 -19.08
CA ALA A 6 35.10 9.00 -18.15
C ALA A 6 34.40 7.68 -17.77
N VAL A 7 34.66 7.20 -16.55
CA VAL A 7 33.88 6.11 -15.95
C VAL A 7 32.51 6.67 -15.58
N VAL A 8 31.49 6.29 -16.34
CA VAL A 8 30.09 6.57 -16.00
C VAL A 8 29.69 5.59 -14.91
N CYS A 9 29.74 6.03 -13.66
CA CYS A 9 29.09 5.32 -12.55
C CYS A 9 27.57 5.36 -12.77
N ALA A 10 27.01 4.32 -13.39
CA ALA A 10 25.57 4.10 -13.33
C ALA A 10 25.22 3.80 -11.87
N SER A 11 24.44 4.69 -11.23
CA SER A 11 23.82 4.39 -9.94
C SER A 11 23.02 3.09 -10.10
N PRO A 12 23.11 2.13 -9.17
CA PRO A 12 22.17 1.01 -9.19
C PRO A 12 20.76 1.61 -9.10
N ALA A 13 19.92 1.35 -10.09
CA ALA A 13 18.50 1.62 -9.98
C ALA A 13 17.98 0.68 -8.89
N SER A 14 17.97 1.16 -7.64
CA SER A 14 17.33 0.47 -6.53
C SER A 14 15.86 0.29 -6.92
N ALA A 15 15.51 -0.92 -7.34
CA ALA A 15 14.15 -1.28 -7.62
C ALA A 15 13.40 -1.18 -6.28
N ALA A 16 12.62 -0.11 -6.12
CA ALA A 16 12.20 0.36 -4.82
C ALA A 16 11.31 -0.69 -4.13
N GLY A 17 11.72 -1.13 -2.93
CA GLY A 17 10.90 -1.98 -2.06
C GLY A 17 9.76 -1.22 -1.38
N TYR A 18 9.44 -0.02 -1.87
CA TYR A 18 8.48 0.93 -1.31
C TYR A 18 7.90 1.79 -2.43
N ALA A 19 6.61 2.10 -2.33
CA ALA A 19 5.93 3.06 -3.16
C ALA A 19 4.87 3.82 -2.38
N HIS A 20 4.75 5.11 -2.66
CA HIS A 20 3.76 6.00 -2.06
C HIS A 20 2.63 6.34 -3.04
N PHE A 21 1.43 6.48 -2.52
CA PHE A 21 0.25 7.00 -3.19
C PHE A 21 -0.16 8.29 -2.49
N ASP A 22 -0.03 9.40 -3.21
CA ASP A 22 -0.22 10.76 -2.69
C ASP A 22 -1.61 10.98 -2.10
N ASP A 23 -1.74 11.97 -1.22
CA ASP A 23 -3.03 12.31 -0.63
C ASP A 23 -4.07 12.67 -1.71
N THR A 24 -5.27 12.10 -1.58
CA THR A 24 -6.43 12.39 -2.42
C THR A 24 -7.69 12.55 -1.59
N GLN A 25 -8.65 13.31 -2.10
CA GLN A 25 -9.93 13.52 -1.42
C GLN A 25 -10.88 12.35 -1.69
N VAL A 26 -11.58 11.92 -0.64
CA VAL A 26 -12.60 10.87 -0.71
C VAL A 26 -13.87 11.30 0.00
N THR A 27 -15.00 10.83 -0.50
CA THR A 27 -16.29 10.94 0.16
C THR A 27 -16.88 9.54 0.22
N VAL A 28 -17.09 9.03 1.42
CA VAL A 28 -17.71 7.72 1.63
C VAL A 28 -19.22 7.85 1.51
N PHE A 29 -19.80 8.83 2.20
CA PHE A 29 -21.20 9.22 2.13
C PHE A 29 -21.37 10.68 2.60
N PRO A 30 -22.52 11.34 2.37
CA PRO A 30 -22.75 12.69 2.86
C PRO A 30 -22.55 12.81 4.37
N GLY A 31 -21.54 13.58 4.81
CA GLY A 31 -21.16 13.72 6.22
C GLY A 31 -19.97 12.85 6.68
N CYS A 32 -19.39 12.05 5.77
CA CYS A 32 -18.13 11.32 5.94
C CYS A 32 -17.25 11.53 4.70
N SER A 33 -16.42 12.57 4.77
CA SER A 33 -15.40 12.95 3.80
C SER A 33 -14.04 13.07 4.46
N GLY A 34 -13.00 13.20 3.64
CA GLY A 34 -11.65 13.46 4.13
C GLY A 34 -10.58 13.21 3.08
N SER A 35 -9.33 13.13 3.53
CA SER A 35 -8.21 12.74 2.68
C SER A 35 -7.74 11.32 2.95
N THR A 36 -7.19 10.67 1.92
CA THR A 36 -6.55 9.36 2.05
C THR A 36 -5.24 9.30 1.26
N SER A 37 -4.26 8.63 1.84
CA SER A 37 -3.01 8.23 1.20
C SER A 37 -2.78 6.75 1.45
N ALA A 38 -1.90 6.15 0.65
CA ALA A 38 -1.53 4.76 0.82
C ALA A 38 -0.03 4.56 0.60
N GLU A 39 0.49 3.50 1.17
CA GLU A 39 1.89 3.10 1.05
C GLU A 39 1.93 1.61 0.79
N ALA A 40 2.71 1.20 -0.20
CA ALA A 40 2.96 -0.19 -0.49
C ALA A 40 4.45 -0.47 -0.26
N MET A 41 4.77 -1.54 0.46
CA MET A 41 6.14 -1.85 0.88
C MET A 41 6.39 -3.34 0.96
N VAL A 42 7.62 -3.76 0.70
CA VAL A 42 8.03 -5.15 0.91
C VAL A 42 7.94 -5.48 2.39
N ALA A 43 7.30 -6.61 2.70
CA ALA A 43 7.17 -7.08 4.07
C ALA A 43 7.30 -8.61 4.15
N PRO A 44 7.87 -9.13 5.25
CA PRO A 44 7.83 -10.57 5.53
C PRO A 44 6.39 -10.97 5.88
N LEU A 45 5.85 -11.95 5.17
CA LEU A 45 4.51 -12.49 5.34
C LEU A 45 4.58 -13.94 5.82
N GLN A 46 3.84 -14.25 6.89
CA GLN A 46 3.68 -15.63 7.34
C GLN A 46 2.64 -16.35 6.48
N GLN A 47 3.00 -17.52 5.96
CA GLN A 47 2.08 -18.43 5.29
C GLN A 47 2.28 -19.85 5.86
N GLY A 48 1.36 -20.27 6.72
CA GLY A 48 1.49 -21.53 7.45
C GLY A 48 2.76 -21.52 8.31
N ASN A 49 3.74 -22.36 7.98
CA ASN A 49 5.01 -22.49 8.69
C ASN A 49 6.20 -21.82 7.97
N ARG A 50 5.95 -20.96 6.97
CA ARG A 50 6.99 -20.27 6.19
C ARG A 50 6.83 -18.76 6.26
N VAL A 51 7.96 -18.07 6.15
CA VAL A 51 8.01 -16.62 5.98
C VAL A 51 8.55 -16.33 4.58
N GLU A 52 7.77 -15.61 3.80
CA GLU A 52 8.16 -15.20 2.45
C GLU A 52 7.90 -13.70 2.27
N ASN A 53 8.68 -13.05 1.41
CA ASN A 53 8.43 -11.65 1.09
C ASN A 53 7.16 -11.51 0.25
N GLY A 54 6.37 -10.51 0.57
CA GLY A 54 5.26 -10.03 -0.23
C GLY A 54 5.14 -8.52 -0.12
N VAL A 55 3.96 -8.00 -0.40
CA VAL A 55 3.69 -6.57 -0.28
C VAL A 55 2.71 -6.31 0.86
N ALA A 56 3.06 -5.41 1.76
CA ALA A 56 2.12 -4.78 2.67
C ALA A 56 1.59 -3.50 2.05
N VAL A 57 0.29 -3.26 2.14
CA VAL A 57 -0.33 -1.98 1.79
C VAL A 57 -0.93 -1.37 3.04
N ALA A 58 -0.42 -0.20 3.43
CA ALA A 58 -0.98 0.63 4.48
C ALA A 58 -1.84 1.72 3.85
N VAL A 59 -2.99 1.99 4.46
CA VAL A 59 -3.92 3.05 4.04
C VAL A 59 -4.15 3.97 5.22
N HIS A 60 -4.01 5.26 4.97
CA HIS A 60 -4.30 6.33 5.91
C HIS A 60 -5.57 7.05 5.47
N PHE A 61 -6.45 7.34 6.41
CA PHE A 61 -7.70 8.08 6.19
C PHE A 61 -7.88 9.13 7.26
N SER A 62 -7.76 10.39 6.87
CA SER A 62 -8.06 11.54 7.71
C SER A 62 -9.46 12.03 7.41
N SER A 63 -10.44 11.57 8.19
CA SER A 63 -11.83 11.99 8.08
C SER A 63 -12.08 13.38 8.68
N ASP A 64 -12.95 14.18 8.05
CA ASP A 64 -13.44 15.44 8.59
C ASP A 64 -14.39 15.23 9.79
N ASN A 65 -15.03 14.06 9.85
CA ASN A 65 -15.98 13.69 10.91
C ASN A 65 -15.66 12.28 11.44
N ARG A 66 -15.49 12.16 12.75
CA ARG A 66 -15.11 10.92 13.42
C ARG A 66 -16.33 10.25 14.04
N THR A 67 -16.92 9.32 13.30
CA THR A 67 -18.08 8.53 13.76
C THR A 67 -17.88 7.06 13.46
N ALA A 68 -18.49 6.18 14.26
CA ALA A 68 -18.37 4.73 14.07
C ALA A 68 -18.86 4.24 12.69
N ALA A 69 -19.75 5.00 12.05
CA ALA A 69 -20.26 4.68 10.70
C ALA A 69 -19.32 5.16 9.57
N CYS A 70 -18.40 6.09 9.86
CA CYS A 70 -17.49 6.65 8.86
C CYS A 70 -16.26 5.75 8.73
N ALA A 71 -16.30 4.85 7.74
CA ALA A 71 -15.22 3.94 7.40
C ALA A 71 -15.01 3.89 5.88
N LEU A 72 -13.76 3.85 5.45
CA LEU A 72 -13.35 3.81 4.07
C LEU A 72 -12.99 2.38 3.67
N ASP A 73 -13.71 1.81 2.73
CA ASP A 73 -13.37 0.52 2.12
C ASP A 73 -12.47 0.73 0.90
N VAL A 74 -11.27 0.18 0.98
CA VAL A 74 -10.24 0.30 -0.07
C VAL A 74 -9.93 -1.06 -0.64
N GLU A 75 -10.08 -1.18 -1.95
CA GLU A 75 -9.67 -2.37 -2.68
C GLU A 75 -8.25 -2.17 -3.20
N THR A 76 -7.38 -3.12 -2.86
CA THR A 76 -6.03 -3.22 -3.39
C THR A 76 -5.98 -4.37 -4.39
N THR A 77 -5.37 -4.15 -5.55
CA THR A 77 -5.08 -5.24 -6.50
C THR A 77 -3.61 -5.28 -6.82
N TRP A 78 -3.11 -6.46 -7.17
CA TRP A 78 -1.71 -6.62 -7.54
C TRP A 78 -1.52 -7.60 -8.68
N ARG A 79 -0.42 -7.42 -9.41
CA ARG A 79 0.07 -8.35 -10.42
C ARG A 79 1.58 -8.43 -10.39
N ASN A 80 2.10 -9.64 -10.25
CA ASN A 80 3.51 -9.94 -10.42
C ASN A 80 3.81 -10.07 -11.92
N ARG A 81 4.67 -9.20 -12.44
CA ARG A 81 5.04 -9.13 -13.86
C ARG A 81 5.96 -10.27 -14.27
N ASP A 82 6.70 -10.84 -13.34
CA ASP A 82 7.69 -11.87 -13.61
C ASP A 82 7.05 -13.26 -13.61
N THR A 83 6.10 -13.51 -12.71
CA THR A 83 5.39 -14.80 -12.61
C THR A 83 4.02 -14.82 -13.29
N GLY A 84 3.43 -13.64 -13.54
CA GLY A 84 2.05 -13.51 -14.03
C GLY A 84 0.97 -13.67 -12.95
N ALA A 85 1.33 -14.01 -11.71
CA ALA A 85 0.40 -14.13 -10.60
C ALA A 85 -0.31 -12.79 -10.31
N SER A 86 -1.53 -12.84 -9.78
CA SER A 86 -2.30 -11.65 -9.44
C SER A 86 -3.30 -11.94 -8.31
N GLY A 87 -3.79 -10.89 -7.68
CA GLY A 87 -4.78 -11.00 -6.62
C GLY A 87 -5.35 -9.67 -6.20
N ARG A 88 -6.21 -9.72 -5.18
CA ARG A 88 -6.93 -8.58 -4.63
C ARG A 88 -7.14 -8.76 -3.13
N GLN A 89 -7.22 -7.65 -2.41
CA GLN A 89 -7.59 -7.62 -1.01
C GLN A 89 -8.33 -6.32 -0.67
N SER A 90 -9.37 -6.44 0.16
CA SER A 90 -10.07 -5.29 0.72
C SER A 90 -9.48 -4.91 2.08
N ILE A 91 -9.36 -3.61 2.32
CA ILE A 91 -8.87 -3.01 3.56
C ILE A 91 -9.93 -2.00 3.99
N THR A 92 -10.45 -2.14 5.21
CA THR A 92 -11.36 -1.15 5.79
C THR A 92 -10.60 -0.27 6.77
N VAL A 93 -10.74 1.06 6.62
CA VAL A 93 -10.12 2.07 7.49
C VAL A 93 -11.20 2.87 8.19
N ALA A 94 -11.37 2.68 9.49
CA ALA A 94 -12.36 3.42 10.28
C ALA A 94 -11.84 4.80 10.71
N SER A 95 -12.70 5.81 10.70
CA SER A 95 -12.40 7.18 11.20
C SER A 95 -12.24 7.26 12.72
N THR A 96 -12.72 6.24 13.44
CA THR A 96 -12.60 6.08 14.89
C THR A 96 -11.89 4.78 15.18
N ALA A 97 -11.12 4.73 16.26
CA ALA A 97 -10.57 3.47 16.75
C ALA A 97 -11.72 2.54 17.17
N ASP A 98 -11.61 1.24 16.88
CA ASP A 98 -12.58 0.26 17.37
C ASP A 98 -12.45 0.14 18.90
N PRO A 99 -13.48 0.52 19.70
CA PRO A 99 -13.43 0.41 21.14
C PRO A 99 -13.38 -1.05 21.62
N ALA A 100 -13.88 -2.01 20.84
CA ALA A 100 -13.85 -3.44 21.19
C ALA A 100 -12.46 -4.05 21.03
N SER A 101 -11.63 -3.49 20.15
CA SER A 101 -10.24 -3.92 19.95
C SER A 101 -9.28 -3.50 21.07
N GLY A 102 -9.75 -2.72 22.06
CA GLY A 102 -8.91 -2.19 23.15
C GLY A 102 -7.75 -1.31 22.65
N GLY A 103 -7.82 -0.80 21.43
CA GLY A 103 -6.73 -0.07 20.77
C GLY A 103 -5.62 -0.97 20.19
N HIS A 104 -5.79 -2.30 20.22
CA HIS A 104 -4.75 -3.25 19.78
C HIS A 104 -4.74 -3.53 18.27
N TYR A 105 -5.78 -3.19 17.50
CA TYR A 105 -5.92 -3.61 16.10
C TYR A 105 -6.20 -2.50 15.07
N GLY A 106 -6.06 -1.23 15.45
CA GLY A 106 -6.09 -0.12 14.49
C GLY A 106 -6.15 1.24 15.16
N SER A 107 -5.21 2.11 14.84
CA SER A 107 -5.38 3.53 15.13
C SER A 107 -6.49 4.08 14.22
N ALA A 108 -7.32 4.98 14.76
CA ALA A 108 -8.26 5.74 13.95
C ALA A 108 -7.55 6.28 12.70
N GLY A 109 -8.11 6.02 11.52
CA GLY A 109 -7.56 6.49 10.26
C GLY A 109 -6.38 5.69 9.72
N TYR A 110 -6.10 4.48 10.22
CA TYR A 110 -5.07 3.60 9.65
C TYR A 110 -5.54 2.15 9.57
N SER A 111 -5.24 1.50 8.45
CA SER A 111 -5.34 0.05 8.34
C SER A 111 -4.29 -0.49 7.38
N ARG A 112 -3.95 -1.78 7.52
CA ARG A 112 -2.93 -2.43 6.72
C ARG A 112 -3.40 -3.80 6.27
N GLY A 113 -3.20 -4.10 4.99
CA GLY A 113 -3.36 -5.41 4.41
C GLY A 113 -2.03 -5.98 3.91
N THR A 114 -1.97 -7.31 3.76
CA THR A 114 -0.81 -8.03 3.21
C THR A 114 -1.17 -8.79 1.93
N LEU A 115 -0.29 -8.79 0.95
CA LEU A 115 -0.49 -9.38 -0.37
C LEU A 115 0.60 -10.42 -0.63
N TRP A 116 0.22 -11.70 -0.72
CA TRP A 116 1.14 -12.78 -1.07
C TRP A 116 1.47 -12.76 -2.56
N THR A 117 2.40 -11.90 -2.92
CA THR A 117 2.75 -11.62 -4.32
C THR A 117 3.85 -12.52 -4.87
N GLY A 118 4.61 -13.15 -3.96
CA GLY A 118 5.90 -13.76 -4.25
C GLY A 118 6.98 -12.74 -4.63
N PRO A 119 8.21 -13.19 -4.90
CA PRO A 119 9.32 -12.34 -5.33
C PRO A 119 9.11 -11.80 -6.74
N GLY A 120 9.74 -10.67 -7.05
CA GLY A 120 9.77 -10.07 -8.38
C GLY A 120 9.10 -8.69 -8.47
N ARG A 121 8.87 -8.22 -9.69
CA ARG A 121 8.26 -6.92 -9.97
C ARG A 121 6.74 -6.99 -9.82
N VAL A 122 6.23 -6.36 -8.78
CA VAL A 122 4.80 -6.35 -8.43
C VAL A 122 4.22 -4.98 -8.70
N VAL A 123 3.20 -4.92 -9.54
CA VAL A 123 2.39 -3.72 -9.73
C VAL A 123 1.22 -3.76 -8.76
N VAL A 124 1.05 -2.71 -7.96
CA VAL A 124 -0.04 -2.52 -7.00
C VAL A 124 -0.93 -1.37 -7.46
N THR A 125 -2.24 -1.54 -7.30
CA THR A 125 -3.22 -0.47 -7.46
C THR A 125 -4.10 -0.38 -6.23
N VAL A 126 -4.55 0.83 -5.93
CA VAL A 126 -5.41 1.15 -4.78
C VAL A 126 -6.65 1.87 -5.31
N SER A 127 -7.86 1.44 -4.94
CA SER A 127 -9.11 1.93 -5.52
C SER A 127 -9.35 3.42 -5.28
N THR A 128 -8.83 3.98 -4.19
CA THR A 128 -8.88 5.43 -3.89
C THR A 128 -7.98 6.25 -4.79
N HIS A 129 -7.04 5.62 -5.52
CA HIS A 129 -6.06 6.26 -6.39
C HIS A 129 -6.17 5.73 -7.83
N PRO A 130 -7.31 5.95 -8.51
CA PRO A 130 -7.51 5.45 -9.86
C PRO A 130 -6.44 6.00 -10.82
N GLY A 131 -5.85 5.13 -11.64
CA GLY A 131 -4.80 5.49 -12.60
C GLY A 131 -3.37 5.54 -12.02
N SER A 132 -3.20 5.48 -10.70
CA SER A 132 -1.90 5.61 -10.03
C SER A 132 -1.26 4.27 -9.70
N ALA A 133 -1.08 3.38 -10.68
CA ALA A 133 -0.37 2.12 -10.43
C ALA A 133 1.07 2.37 -9.93
N ARG A 134 1.56 1.53 -9.02
CA ARG A 134 2.92 1.60 -8.48
C ARG A 134 3.62 0.25 -8.62
N GLU A 135 4.86 0.25 -9.08
CA GLU A 135 5.69 -0.95 -9.15
C GLU A 135 6.61 -1.02 -7.94
N ILE A 136 6.71 -2.21 -7.34
CA ILE A 136 7.57 -2.53 -6.21
C ILE A 136 8.35 -3.79 -6.59
N THR A 137 9.62 -3.86 -6.18
CA THR A 137 10.40 -5.11 -6.31
C THR A 137 10.49 -5.81 -4.96
N VAL A 138 9.98 -7.04 -4.92
CA VAL A 138 9.83 -7.92 -3.74
C VAL A 138 10.96 -8.95 -3.69
#